data_AF-A0A7J9KC67-F1
#
_entry.id   AF-A0A7J9KC67-F1
#
_cell.length_a   1.000
_cell.length_b   1.000
_cell.length_c   1.000
_cell.angle_alpha   90.00
_cell.angle_beta   90.00
_cell.angle_gamma   90.00
#
_symmetry.space_group_name_H-M   'P 1'
#
loop_
_entity.id
_entity.type
_entity.pdbx_description
1 polymer ?
#
loop_
_entity_poly.entity_id
_entity_poly.type
_entity_poly.pdbx_seq_one_letter_code
_entity_poly.pdbx_strand_id
1 'polypeptide(L)'
;MLCELSFQTLSSWATSRIEEVASTGPCIRFFQLYIYMDRNVVAQLVRRAERAGFKAIVFTVGYFKARIAIQGGVAGIIVSNHRARQLDYAPPTIIALTEVVKFAQGQASVFLDGAIRRRIDVLKL
;
A
#
# COMPACT_ATOMS: atom_id res chain seq x y z
N MET A 1 -7.75 -16.49 -12.75
CA MET A 1 -9.09 -16.36 -12.14
C MET A 1 -9.09 -15.59 -10.81
N LEU A 2 -8.11 -15.76 -9.90
CA LEU A 2 -8.11 -15.03 -8.60
C LEU A 2 -7.81 -13.51 -8.64
N CYS A 3 -7.13 -13.01 -9.68
CA CYS A 3 -6.75 -11.59 -9.80
C CYS A 3 -7.91 -10.66 -10.20
N GLU A 4 -9.07 -11.19 -10.57
CA GLU A 4 -10.24 -10.35 -10.95
C GLU A 4 -11.00 -9.80 -9.73
N LEU A 5 -10.85 -10.44 -8.56
CA LEU A 5 -11.48 -10.05 -7.30
C LEU A 5 -10.50 -9.50 -6.26
N SER A 6 -9.23 -9.31 -6.64
CA SER A 6 -8.16 -8.86 -5.74
C SER A 6 -7.23 -7.88 -6.45
N PHE A 7 -6.49 -7.10 -5.68
CA PHE A 7 -5.42 -6.25 -6.23
C PHE A 7 -4.05 -6.75 -5.79
N GLN A 8 -3.04 -6.52 -6.62
CA GLN A 8 -1.65 -6.86 -6.35
C GLN A 8 -0.83 -5.59 -6.16
N THR A 9 0.04 -5.56 -5.16
CA THR A 9 0.99 -4.46 -4.96
C THR A 9 2.40 -4.91 -5.34
N LEU A 10 3.03 -4.25 -6.32
CA LEU A 10 4.43 -4.48 -6.71
C LEU A 10 5.36 -3.52 -5.98
N SER A 11 6.43 -4.03 -5.37
CA SER A 11 7.47 -3.21 -4.72
C SER A 11 8.40 -2.56 -5.73
N SER A 12 8.84 -1.34 -5.45
CA SER A 12 9.93 -0.66 -6.17
C SER A 12 11.31 -1.32 -5.96
N TRP A 13 11.42 -2.24 -4.98
CA TRP A 13 12.58 -3.11 -4.76
C TRP A 13 12.34 -4.54 -5.27
N ALA A 14 11.37 -4.76 -6.16
CA ALA A 14 11.19 -6.06 -6.79
C ALA A 14 12.38 -6.43 -7.69
N THR A 15 12.69 -7.72 -7.76
CA THR A 15 13.68 -8.27 -8.70
C THR A 15 13.13 -8.42 -10.12
N SER A 16 11.80 -8.35 -10.29
CA SER A 16 11.10 -8.37 -11.57
C SER A 16 10.82 -6.96 -12.09
N ARG A 17 10.68 -6.81 -13.41
CA ARG A 17 10.36 -5.51 -14.03
C ARG A 17 8.88 -5.17 -13.91
N ILE A 18 8.56 -3.87 -13.87
CA ILE A 18 7.17 -3.36 -13.84
C ILE A 18 6.37 -3.90 -15.03
N GLU A 19 6.98 -3.86 -16.20
CA GLU A 19 6.36 -4.25 -17.48
C GLU A 19 6.15 -5.76 -17.55
N GLU A 20 7.09 -6.54 -17.01
CA GLU A 20 6.99 -8.00 -16.91
C GLU A 20 5.81 -8.39 -16.00
N VAL A 21 5.73 -7.79 -14.82
CA VAL A 21 4.63 -8.07 -13.88
C VAL A 21 3.28 -7.63 -14.46
N ALA A 22 3.21 -6.50 -15.15
CA ALA A 22 2.00 -6.04 -15.82
C ALA A 22 1.50 -7.03 -16.89
N SER A 23 2.43 -7.72 -17.55
CA SER A 23 2.11 -8.69 -18.61
C SER A 23 1.50 -10.02 -18.11
N THR A 24 1.51 -10.29 -16.79
CA THR A 24 1.06 -11.57 -16.21
C THR A 24 -0.46 -11.82 -16.25
N GLY A 25 -1.22 -10.93 -16.91
CA GLY A 25 -2.66 -11.05 -17.12
C GLY A 25 -3.47 -9.91 -16.50
N PRO A 26 -4.81 -9.93 -16.67
CA PRO A 26 -5.70 -8.91 -16.13
C PRO A 26 -5.69 -8.95 -14.59
N CYS A 27 -5.35 -7.82 -13.97
CA CYS A 27 -5.38 -7.63 -12.52
C CYS A 27 -5.33 -6.14 -12.17
N ILE A 28 -5.99 -5.72 -11.10
CA ILE A 28 -5.77 -4.39 -10.53
C ILE A 28 -4.41 -4.41 -9.84
N ARG A 29 -3.51 -3.50 -10.25
CA ARG A 29 -2.16 -3.42 -9.70
C ARG A 29 -1.86 -2.06 -9.11
N PHE A 30 -1.28 -2.05 -7.92
CA PHE A 30 -0.71 -0.88 -7.28
C PHE A 30 0.81 -0.97 -7.27
N PHE A 31 1.50 0.16 -7.35
CA PHE A 31 2.95 0.21 -7.35
C PHE A 31 3.44 0.87 -6.05
N GLN A 32 4.07 0.09 -5.18
CA GLN A 32 4.65 0.58 -3.95
C GLN A 32 6.00 1.25 -4.23
N LEU A 33 6.07 2.55 -3.96
CA LEU A 33 7.21 3.40 -4.25
C LEU A 33 7.92 3.79 -2.96
N TYR A 34 9.18 3.38 -2.83
CA TYR A 34 10.11 3.98 -1.90
C TYR A 34 10.53 5.35 -2.43
N ILE A 35 10.55 6.35 -1.56
CA ILE A 35 10.97 7.71 -1.93
C ILE A 35 12.50 7.72 -2.01
N TYR A 36 13.03 7.93 -3.22
CA TYR A 36 14.44 8.17 -3.45
C TYR A 36 14.73 9.68 -3.40
N MET A 37 15.95 10.03 -2.99
CA MET A 37 16.39 11.44 -2.97
C MET A 37 16.40 12.05 -4.37
N ASP A 38 16.78 11.26 -5.38
CA ASP A 38 16.71 11.68 -6.77
C ASP A 38 15.26 11.61 -7.29
N ARG A 39 14.67 12.79 -7.47
CA ARG A 39 13.30 12.94 -7.99
C ARG A 39 13.17 12.46 -9.44
N ASN A 40 14.25 12.41 -10.22
CA ASN A 40 14.21 11.89 -11.58
C ASN A 40 13.93 10.38 -11.58
N VAL A 41 14.54 9.63 -10.66
CA VAL A 41 14.30 8.19 -10.48
C VAL A 41 12.84 7.96 -10.10
N VAL A 42 12.33 8.71 -9.11
CA VAL A 42 10.92 8.65 -8.68
C VAL A 42 9.99 8.92 -9.87
N ALA A 43 10.23 10.01 -10.62
CA ALA A 43 9.39 10.39 -11.76
C ALA A 43 9.46 9.36 -12.91
N GLN A 44 10.60 8.72 -13.14
CA GLN A 44 10.72 7.64 -14.12
C GLN A 44 9.94 6.39 -13.68
N LEU A 45 10.03 6.00 -12.42
CA LEU A 45 9.30 4.84 -11.89
C LEU A 45 7.79 5.04 -11.94
N VAL A 46 7.29 6.22 -11.54
CA VAL A 46 5.86 6.56 -11.62
C VAL A 46 5.37 6.49 -13.06
N ARG A 47 6.08 7.14 -14.00
CA ARG A 47 5.72 7.11 -15.43
C ARG A 47 5.71 5.69 -16.00
N ARG A 48 6.64 4.84 -15.59
CA ARG A 48 6.66 3.42 -16.02
C ARG A 48 5.46 2.66 -15.48
N ALA A 49 5.15 2.80 -14.19
CA ALA A 49 3.99 2.16 -13.57
C ALA A 49 2.67 2.59 -14.24
N GLU A 50 2.50 3.90 -14.46
CA GLU A 50 1.33 4.45 -15.14
C GLU A 50 1.18 3.90 -16.57
N ARG A 51 2.25 3.92 -17.37
CA ARG A 51 2.24 3.34 -18.73
C ARG A 51 1.96 1.84 -18.76
N ALA A 52 2.39 1.12 -17.72
CA ALA A 52 2.13 -0.30 -17.56
C ALA A 52 0.72 -0.60 -17.00
N GLY A 53 -0.11 0.42 -16.78
CA GLY A 53 -1.51 0.27 -16.38
C GLY A 53 -1.76 0.10 -14.89
N PHE A 54 -0.76 0.39 -14.04
CA PHE A 54 -0.94 0.40 -12.59
C PHE A 54 -1.92 1.51 -12.19
N LYS A 55 -2.81 1.20 -11.24
CA LYS A 55 -3.97 2.04 -10.89
C LYS A 55 -3.71 2.98 -9.71
N ALA A 56 -2.66 2.74 -8.94
CA ALA A 56 -2.29 3.62 -7.83
C ALA A 56 -0.79 3.52 -7.52
N ILE A 57 -0.24 4.60 -6.97
CA ILE A 57 1.07 4.61 -6.32
C ILE A 57 0.86 4.51 -4.82
N VAL A 58 1.54 3.57 -4.18
CA VAL A 58 1.50 3.36 -2.72
C VAL A 58 2.80 3.90 -2.14
N PHE A 59 2.71 4.94 -1.33
CA PHE A 59 3.82 5.41 -0.52
C PHE A 59 3.68 4.89 0.90
N THR A 60 4.77 4.34 1.43
CA THR A 60 4.78 3.86 2.80
C THR A 60 5.15 4.99 3.75
N VAL A 61 4.23 5.35 4.63
CA VAL A 61 4.45 6.29 5.74
C VAL A 61 4.03 5.63 7.04
N GLY A 62 4.72 5.94 8.15
CA GLY A 62 4.33 5.42 9.48
C GLY A 62 2.92 5.87 9.88
N TYR A 63 2.24 5.07 10.70
CA TYR A 63 0.82 5.27 11.05
C TYR A 63 0.52 6.65 11.65
N PHE A 64 1.46 7.26 12.38
CA PHE A 64 1.34 8.61 12.95
C PHE A 64 1.19 9.73 11.88
N LYS A 65 1.46 9.45 10.61
CA LYS A 65 1.25 10.38 9.49
C LYS A 65 -0.09 10.23 8.79
N ALA A 66 -0.94 9.28 9.20
CA ALA A 66 -2.22 8.99 8.53
C ALA A 66 -3.12 10.22 8.40
N ARG A 67 -3.27 11.01 9.47
CA ARG A 67 -4.09 12.24 9.46
C ARG A 67 -3.60 13.26 8.44
N ILE A 68 -2.29 13.47 8.35
CA ILE A 68 -1.68 14.41 7.39
C ILE A 68 -1.89 13.90 5.95
N ALA A 69 -1.76 12.59 5.73
CA ALA A 69 -2.00 11.99 4.42
C ALA A 69 -3.47 12.16 3.98
N ILE A 70 -4.43 11.90 4.87
CA ILE A 70 -5.87 12.10 4.60
C ILE A 70 -6.15 13.57 4.25
N GLN A 71 -5.65 14.51 5.05
CA GLN A 71 -5.80 15.95 4.80
C GLN A 71 -5.14 16.38 3.49
N GLY A 72 -4.08 15.68 3.06
CA GLY A 72 -3.44 15.87 1.77
C GLY A 72 -4.20 15.28 0.58
N GLY A 73 -5.35 14.63 0.80
CA GLY A 73 -6.22 14.12 -0.26
C GLY A 73 -5.81 12.76 -0.81
N VAL A 74 -5.10 11.91 -0.05
CA VAL A 74 -4.83 10.53 -0.49
C VAL A 74 -6.14 9.76 -0.66
N ALA A 75 -6.24 8.99 -1.75
CA ALA A 75 -7.43 8.16 -2.02
C ALA A 75 -7.56 6.98 -1.04
N GLY A 76 -6.46 6.53 -0.44
CA GLY A 76 -6.45 5.43 0.52
C GLY A 76 -5.19 5.32 1.35
N ILE A 77 -5.27 4.56 2.43
CA ILE A 77 -4.19 4.27 3.38
C ILE A 77 -4.10 2.76 3.57
N ILE A 78 -2.88 2.23 3.53
CA ILE A 78 -2.58 0.86 3.97
C ILE A 78 -1.90 0.95 5.33
N VAL A 79 -2.58 0.48 6.37
CA VAL A 79 -2.02 0.37 7.72
C VAL A 79 -1.15 -0.87 7.79
N SER A 80 0.15 -0.70 8.02
CA SER A 80 1.12 -1.79 8.13
C SER A 80 2.24 -1.41 9.10
N ASN A 81 2.79 -2.40 9.80
CA ASN A 81 3.99 -2.28 10.61
C ASN A 81 5.20 -3.01 9.97
N HIS A 82 5.14 -3.29 8.65
CA HIS A 82 6.13 -4.08 7.92
C HIS A 82 6.38 -5.48 8.48
N ARG A 83 5.40 -6.03 9.20
CA ARG A 83 5.50 -7.29 9.95
C ARG A 83 6.54 -7.22 11.08
N ALA A 84 6.59 -6.07 11.77
CA ALA A 84 7.51 -5.76 12.86
C ALA A 84 8.99 -5.84 12.48
N ARG A 85 9.33 -5.51 11.21
CA ARG A 85 10.73 -5.53 10.70
C ARG A 85 11.36 -4.15 10.55
N GLN A 86 10.64 -3.09 10.90
CA GLN A 86 11.11 -1.72 10.70
C GLN A 86 11.36 -0.98 12.01
N LEU A 87 10.37 -0.94 12.90
CA LEU A 87 10.47 -0.23 14.17
C LEU A 87 10.02 -1.16 15.30
N ASP A 88 10.96 -1.49 16.18
CA ASP A 88 10.67 -2.27 17.39
C ASP A 88 9.73 -1.49 18.31
N TYR A 89 8.87 -2.22 19.02
CA TYR A 89 7.83 -1.67 19.92
C TYR A 89 6.77 -0.79 19.25
N ALA A 90 6.73 -0.72 17.91
CA ALA A 90 5.60 -0.13 17.22
C ALA A 90 4.30 -0.89 17.57
N PRO A 91 3.16 -0.18 17.72
CA PRO A 91 1.89 -0.83 18.00
C PRO A 91 1.56 -1.93 16.97
N PRO A 92 0.87 -3.01 17.39
CA PRO A 92 0.32 -3.98 16.46
C PRO A 92 -0.59 -3.29 15.43
N THR A 93 -0.54 -3.72 14.17
CA THR A 93 -1.29 -3.07 13.06
C THR A 93 -2.78 -2.91 13.37
N ILE A 94 -3.40 -3.88 14.06
CA ILE A 94 -4.82 -3.83 14.43
C ILE A 94 -5.17 -2.68 15.38
N ILE A 95 -4.25 -2.31 16.27
CA ILE A 95 -4.42 -1.17 17.18
C ILE A 95 -4.34 0.13 16.39
N ALA A 96 -3.34 0.26 15.52
CA ALA A 96 -3.20 1.41 14.63
C ALA A 96 -4.39 1.55 13.66
N LEU A 97 -4.94 0.43 13.16
CA LEU A 97 -6.10 0.45 12.25
C LEU A 97 -7.28 1.17 12.86
N THR A 98 -7.59 0.86 14.13
CA THR A 98 -8.72 1.47 14.84
C THR A 98 -8.60 2.99 14.90
N GLU A 99 -7.39 3.50 15.11
CA GLU A 99 -7.11 4.93 15.16
C GLU A 99 -7.22 5.58 13.76
N VAL A 100 -6.63 4.94 12.75
CA VAL A 100 -6.65 5.44 11.37
C VAL A 100 -8.07 5.50 10.81
N VAL A 101 -8.91 4.49 11.07
CA VAL A 101 -10.31 4.47 10.64
C VAL A 101 -11.09 5.63 11.26
N LYS A 102 -10.88 5.92 12.56
CA LYS A 102 -11.49 7.06 13.24
C LYS A 102 -11.12 8.40 12.61
N PHE A 103 -9.88 8.55 12.14
CA PHE A 103 -9.44 9.76 11.46
C PHE A 103 -9.93 9.84 10.01
N ALA A 104 -9.99 8.71 9.31
CA ALA A 104 -10.40 8.68 7.91
C ALA A 104 -11.83 9.18 7.73
N GLN A 105 -12.77 8.78 8.60
CA GLN A 105 -14.17 9.20 8.53
C GLN A 105 -14.79 9.10 7.11
N GLY A 106 -14.39 8.09 6.35
CA GLY A 106 -14.83 7.88 4.96
C GLY A 106 -14.12 8.74 3.90
N GLN A 107 -13.20 9.63 4.27
CA GLN A 107 -12.46 10.50 3.34
C GLN A 107 -11.42 9.74 2.51
N ALA A 108 -10.95 8.58 2.98
CA ALA A 108 -10.00 7.72 2.29
C ALA A 108 -10.32 6.25 2.58
N SER A 109 -10.11 5.36 1.60
CA SER A 109 -10.23 3.91 1.81
C SER A 109 -9.12 3.41 2.73
N VAL A 110 -9.45 2.61 3.75
CA VAL A 110 -8.45 2.07 4.68
C VAL A 110 -8.28 0.57 4.44
N PHE A 111 -7.04 0.16 4.18
CA PHE A 111 -6.62 -1.23 4.04
C PHE A 111 -5.70 -1.61 5.19
N LEU A 112 -5.58 -2.90 5.49
CA LEU A 112 -4.67 -3.44 6.50
C LEU A 112 -3.74 -4.48 5.89
N ASP A 113 -2.45 -4.43 6.25
CA ASP A 113 -1.46 -5.48 6.02
C ASP A 113 -0.79 -5.92 7.33
N GLY A 114 -0.59 -7.23 7.45
CA GLY A 114 0.11 -7.85 8.57
C GLY A 114 -0.81 -8.66 9.48
N ALA A 115 -0.25 -9.71 10.08
CA ALA A 115 -0.88 -10.56 11.08
C ALA A 115 -2.18 -11.31 10.69
N ILE A 116 -2.69 -11.17 9.46
CA ILE A 116 -3.80 -12.00 8.96
C ILE A 116 -3.28 -13.38 8.55
N ARG A 117 -3.73 -14.43 9.25
CA ARG A 117 -3.26 -15.82 9.03
C ARG A 117 -4.40 -16.82 8.85
N ARG A 118 -5.60 -16.48 9.32
CA ARG A 118 -6.80 -17.33 9.29
C ARG A 118 -7.97 -16.54 8.73
N ARG A 119 -8.95 -17.25 8.17
CA ARG A 119 -10.20 -16.64 7.66
C ARG A 119 -10.91 -15.81 8.73
N ILE A 120 -10.92 -16.28 9.98
CA ILE A 120 -11.56 -15.58 11.11
C ILE A 120 -10.89 -14.23 11.43
N ASP A 121 -9.61 -14.04 11.07
CA ASP A 121 -8.93 -12.77 11.29
C ASP A 121 -9.49 -11.68 10.37
N VAL A 122 -9.85 -12.04 9.14
CA VAL A 122 -10.49 -11.12 8.17
C VAL A 122 -11.88 -10.71 8.63
N LEU A 123 -12.64 -11.63 9.24
CA LEU A 123 -13.99 -11.35 9.75
C LEU A 123 -14.01 -10.44 10.99
N LYS A 124 -12.85 -10.21 11.62
CA LYS A 124 -12.69 -9.33 12.78
C LYS A 124 -12.28 -7.91 12.40
N LEU A 125 -11.93 -7.67 11.14
CA LEU A 125 -11.65 -6.35 10.58
C LEU A 125 -12.97 -5.65 10.21
#